data_AF-A0A2V7PZN6-F1
#
_entry.id   AF-A0A2V7PZN6-F1
#
_cell.length_a   1.000
_cell.length_b   1.000
_cell.length_c   1.000
_cell.angle_alpha   90.00
_cell.angle_beta   90.00
_cell.angle_gamma   90.00
#
_symmetry.space_group_name_H-M   'P 1'
#
loop_
_entity.id
_entity.type
_entity.pdbx_description
1 polymer ?
#
loop_
_entity_poly.entity_id
_entity_poly.type
_entity_poly.pdbx_seq_one_letter_code
_entity_poly.pdbx_strand_id
1 'polypeptide(L)'
;MSHAEERGRSPGVAYGVDIDLYLTIRLRLVAHLCRWSLRDGEGLSEDHRVATHDSAAKLIEWLKQENAGRLDAPSKRAWVRACQAWPGLKREAVERVD
;
A
#
# COMPACT_ATOMS: atom_id res chain seq x y z
N MET A 1 10.65 -21.22 -0.52
CA MET A 1 11.06 -19.79 -0.52
C MET A 1 11.85 -19.56 -1.79
N SER A 2 11.33 -18.78 -2.74
CA SER A 2 11.90 -18.69 -4.11
C SER A 2 12.83 -17.49 -4.24
N HIS A 3 14.06 -17.78 -4.67
CA HIS A 3 15.23 -16.91 -4.86
C HIS A 3 15.14 -15.94 -6.07
N ALA A 4 14.04 -15.18 -6.23
CA ALA A 4 13.83 -14.41 -7.46
C ALA A 4 13.72 -12.87 -7.31
N GLU A 5 13.79 -12.29 -6.11
CA GLU A 5 13.62 -10.83 -5.93
C GLU A 5 14.92 -10.05 -5.62
N GLU A 6 16.11 -10.66 -5.74
CA GLU A 6 17.37 -10.07 -5.27
C GLU A 6 18.29 -9.52 -6.37
N ARG A 7 17.72 -9.04 -7.49
CA ARG A 7 18.51 -8.41 -8.56
C ARG A 7 18.14 -6.94 -8.73
N GLY A 8 18.91 -6.06 -8.07
CA GLY A 8 18.99 -4.64 -8.45
C GLY A 8 19.07 -3.60 -7.33
N ARG A 9 19.33 -3.95 -6.07
CA ARG A 9 19.38 -2.94 -4.98
C ARG A 9 20.78 -2.34 -4.84
N SER A 10 20.92 -1.04 -5.08
CA SER A 10 22.10 -0.28 -4.68
C SER A 10 22.33 -0.43 -3.18
N PRO A 11 23.55 -0.70 -2.70
CA PRO A 11 23.85 -0.68 -1.27
C PRO A 11 23.55 0.73 -0.73
N GLY A 12 22.81 0.80 0.38
CA GLY A 12 22.58 2.05 1.12
C GLY A 12 21.26 2.77 0.88
N VAL A 13 20.29 2.19 0.14
CA VAL A 13 18.91 2.72 0.06
C VAL A 13 17.88 1.62 0.29
N ALA A 14 17.11 1.74 1.38
CA ALA A 14 15.88 0.99 1.61
C ALA A 14 14.67 1.80 1.11
N TYR A 15 13.62 1.12 0.68
CA TYR A 15 12.36 1.75 0.30
C TYR A 15 11.19 0.86 0.70
N GLY A 16 10.03 1.47 0.90
CA GLY A 16 8.82 0.75 1.25
C GLY A 16 7.57 1.57 1.01
N VAL A 17 6.45 0.89 1.22
CA VAL A 17 5.10 1.43 1.09
C VAL A 17 4.30 0.95 2.29
N ASP A 18 3.69 1.88 3.00
CA ASP A 18 2.75 1.63 4.08
C ASP A 18 1.35 2.11 3.68
N ILE A 19 0.34 1.31 4.01
CA ILE A 19 -1.07 1.62 3.76
C ILE A 19 -1.83 1.45 5.06
N ASP A 20 -2.38 2.54 5.58
CA ASP A 20 -3.27 2.52 6.74
C ASP A 20 -4.71 2.77 6.31
N LEU A 21 -5.64 2.08 6.98
CA LEU A 21 -7.07 2.19 6.71
C LEU A 21 -7.80 2.63 7.98
N TYR A 22 -8.58 3.70 7.86
CA TYR A 22 -9.42 4.21 8.94
C TYR A 22 -10.89 4.16 8.51
N LEU A 23 -11.78 3.93 9.47
CA LEU A 23 -13.21 4.07 9.27
C LEU A 23 -13.71 5.30 10.03
N THR A 24 -14.31 6.23 9.31
CA THR A 24 -14.96 7.40 9.93
C THR A 24 -16.27 7.01 10.60
N ILE A 25 -16.77 7.84 11.52
CA ILE A 25 -18.08 7.66 12.19
C ILE A 25 -19.23 7.58 11.16
N ARG A 26 -19.11 8.26 10.01
CA ARG A 26 -20.08 8.20 8.90
C ARG A 26 -19.83 7.02 7.94
N LEU A 27 -19.07 6.03 8.38
CA LEU A 27 -18.77 4.79 7.65
C LEU A 27 -18.04 4.97 6.32
N ARG A 28 -17.30 6.07 6.14
CA ARG A 28 -16.37 6.24 5.01
C ARG A 28 -15.00 5.67 5.32
N LEU A 29 -14.40 5.00 4.34
CA LEU A 29 -13.04 4.50 4.37
C LEU A 29 -12.07 5.65 4.11
N VAL A 30 -11.04 5.78 4.94
CA VAL A 30 -9.91 6.69 4.68
C VAL A 30 -8.69 5.83 4.46
N ALA A 31 -8.03 6.01 3.31
CA ALA A 31 -6.74 5.40 3.03
C ALA A 31 -5.64 6.44 3.23
N HIS A 32 -4.59 6.04 3.94
CA HIS A 32 -3.33 6.75 4.01
C HIS A 32 -2.27 5.89 3.33
N LEU A 33 -1.66 6.43 2.29
CA LEU A 33 -0.56 5.81 1.55
C LEU A 33 0.71 6.60 1.87
N CYS A 34 1.69 5.93 2.46
CA CYS A 34 3.03 6.47 2.67
C CYS A 34 4.02 5.71 1.80
N ARG A 35 4.76 6.41 0.95
CA ARG A 35 5.93 5.88 0.27
C ARG A 35 7.16 6.42 0.95
N TRP A 36 8.05 5.55 1.37
CA TRP A 36 9.24 5.96 2.07
C TRP A 36 10.51 5.43 1.44
N SER A 37 11.59 6.18 1.60
CA SER A 37 12.94 5.74 1.31
C SER A 37 13.85 6.13 2.47
N LEU A 38 14.75 5.24 2.83
CA LEU A 38 15.78 5.46 3.84
C LEU A 38 17.13 5.28 3.17
N ARG A 39 17.91 6.36 3.11
CA ARG A 39 19.25 6.34 2.54
C ARG A 39 20.29 6.66 3.59
N ASP A 40 21.37 5.90 3.59
CA ASP A 40 22.52 6.14 4.46
C ASP A 40 23.09 7.55 4.21
N GLY A 41 23.16 8.36 5.26
CA GLY A 41 23.66 9.74 5.20
C GLY A 41 22.67 10.81 4.74
N GLU A 42 21.55 10.44 4.11
CA GLU A 42 20.47 11.38 3.72
C GLU A 42 19.22 11.26 4.62
N GLY A 43 19.06 10.14 5.33
CA GLY A 43 17.96 9.93 6.27
C GLY A 43 16.69 9.40 5.62
N LEU A 44 15.57 9.54 6.33
CA LEU A 44 14.24 9.11 5.91
C LEU A 44 13.56 10.21 5.08
N SER A 45 13.02 9.81 3.93
CA SER A 45 12.18 10.66 3.07
C SER A 45 10.84 9.97 2.84
N GLU A 46 9.75 10.72 2.98
CA GLU A 46 8.37 10.22 2.93
C GLU A 46 7.51 11.05 1.97
N ASP A 47 6.68 10.40 1.17
CA ASP A 47 5.61 10.98 0.34
C ASP A 47 4.26 10.42 0.81
N HIS A 48 3.39 11.31 1.27
CA HIS A 48 2.11 10.96 1.87
C HIS A 48 0.94 11.34 0.97
N ARG A 49 -0.01 10.42 0.82
CA ARG A 49 -1.27 10.64 0.11
C ARG A 49 -2.43 10.14 0.96
N VAL A 50 -3.49 10.94 1.07
CA VAL A 50 -4.67 10.60 1.86
C VAL A 50 -5.92 10.81 1.02
N ALA A 51 -6.80 9.80 1.00
CA ALA A 51 -8.07 9.88 0.29
C ALA A 51 -9.19 9.19 1.06
N THR A 52 -10.43 9.64 0.83
CA THR A 52 -11.63 9.07 1.44
C THR A 52 -12.50 8.44 0.35
N HIS A 53 -13.02 7.24 0.63
CA HIS A 53 -13.81 6.45 -0.31
C HIS A 53 -15.03 5.82 0.36
N ASP A 54 -16.09 5.62 -0.43
CA ASP A 54 -17.32 4.96 0.04
C ASP A 54 -17.23 3.43 -0.02
N SER A 55 -16.22 2.86 -0.68
CA SER A 55 -16.06 1.42 -0.85
C SER A 55 -14.59 1.01 -1.05
N ALA A 56 -14.28 -0.25 -0.75
CA ALA A 56 -12.95 -0.82 -0.94
C ALA A 56 -12.55 -0.84 -2.43
N ALA A 57 -13.49 -1.09 -3.34
CA ALA A 57 -13.23 -1.07 -4.78
C ALA A 57 -12.76 0.31 -5.25
N LYS A 58 -13.42 1.40 -4.82
CA LYS A 58 -13.00 2.77 -5.17
C LYS A 58 -11.61 3.11 -4.60
N LEU A 59 -11.31 2.60 -3.41
CA LEU A 59 -10.02 2.77 -2.75
C LEU A 59 -8.91 2.02 -3.50
N ILE A 60 -9.14 0.78 -3.92
CA ILE A 60 -8.18 0.00 -4.72
C ILE A 60 -7.90 0.70 -6.06
N GLU A 61 -8.94 1.23 -6.74
CA GLU A 61 -8.75 2.00 -7.97
C GLU A 61 -7.93 3.27 -7.73
N TRP A 62 -8.16 3.96 -6.62
CA TRP A 62 -7.31 5.10 -6.24
C TRP A 62 -5.86 4.67 -6.01
N LEU A 63 -5.60 3.59 -5.26
CA LEU A 63 -4.22 3.08 -5.06
C LEU A 63 -3.53 2.72 -6.38
N LYS A 64 -4.27 2.15 -7.35
CA LYS A 64 -3.74 1.90 -8.69
C LYS A 64 -3.38 3.20 -9.40
N GLN A 65 -4.25 4.21 -9.37
CA GLN A 65 -4.00 5.52 -9.98
C GLN A 65 -2.76 6.19 -9.39
N GLU A 66 -2.60 6.13 -8.07
CA GLU A 66 -1.42 6.62 -7.36
C GLU A 66 -0.13 5.88 -7.81
N ASN A 67 -0.24 4.66 -8.34
CA ASN A 67 0.88 3.85 -8.78
C ASN A 67 0.84 3.49 -10.27
N ALA A 68 0.71 4.53 -11.11
CA ALA A 68 0.77 4.43 -12.58
C ALA A 68 -0.24 3.44 -13.18
N GLY A 69 -1.43 3.36 -12.59
CA GLY A 69 -2.54 2.51 -13.03
C GLY A 69 -2.48 1.06 -12.56
N ARG A 70 -1.52 0.68 -11.71
CA ARG A 70 -1.37 -0.70 -11.21
C ARG A 70 -1.07 -0.74 -9.73
N LEU A 71 -1.44 -1.84 -9.05
CA LEU A 71 -0.99 -2.09 -7.68
C LEU A 71 0.29 -2.93 -7.74
N ASP A 72 1.45 -2.29 -7.59
CA ASP A 72 2.73 -3.01 -7.65
C ASP A 72 2.90 -3.97 -6.46
N ALA A 73 3.94 -4.81 -6.50
CA ALA A 73 4.14 -5.83 -5.48
C ALA A 73 4.27 -5.25 -4.05
N PRO A 74 5.03 -4.16 -3.80
CA PRO A 74 5.06 -3.50 -2.50
C PRO A 74 3.68 -3.01 -2.04
N SER A 75 2.97 -2.24 -2.87
CA SER A 75 1.65 -1.69 -2.51
C SER A 75 0.61 -2.78 -2.31
N LYS A 76 0.68 -3.87 -3.08
CA LYS A 76 -0.18 -5.04 -2.92
C LYS A 76 0.05 -5.74 -1.59
N ARG A 77 1.31 -5.92 -1.18
CA ARG A 77 1.64 -6.51 0.13
C ARG A 77 1.15 -5.62 1.28
N ALA A 78 1.35 -4.30 1.18
CA ALA A 78 0.87 -3.34 2.16
C ALA A 78 -0.66 -3.37 2.28
N TRP A 79 -1.36 -3.36 1.14
CA TRP A 79 -2.83 -3.49 1.08
C TRP A 79 -3.34 -4.75 1.76
N VAL A 80 -2.75 -5.92 1.43
CA VAL A 80 -3.15 -7.20 2.02
C VAL A 80 -2.96 -7.18 3.53
N ARG A 81 -1.85 -6.63 4.04
CA ARG A 81 -1.61 -6.49 5.49
C ARG A 81 -2.66 -5.59 6.13
N ALA A 82 -2.99 -4.45 5.52
CA ALA A 82 -4.02 -3.54 6.01
C ALA A 82 -5.39 -4.21 6.08
N CYS A 83 -5.78 -4.97 5.05
CA CYS A 83 -7.03 -5.72 5.04
C CYS A 83 -7.06 -6.88 6.06
N GLN A 84 -5.92 -7.51 6.34
CA GLN A 84 -5.83 -8.55 7.37
C GLN A 84 -6.02 -8.00 8.78
N ALA A 85 -5.50 -6.79 9.02
CA ALA A 85 -5.65 -6.09 10.31
C ALA A 85 -7.12 -5.70 10.59
N TRP A 86 -7.96 -5.57 9.56
CA TRP A 86 -9.36 -5.17 9.73
C TRP A 86 -10.37 -6.22 9.22
N PRO A 87 -11.15 -6.88 10.11
CA PRO A 87 -12.08 -7.94 9.74
C PRO A 87 -13.07 -7.62 8.62
N GLY A 88 -13.51 -6.36 8.49
CA GLY A 88 -14.48 -5.94 7.46
C GLY A 88 -13.93 -5.98 6.04
N LEU A 89 -12.61 -6.00 5.86
CA LEU A 89 -11.93 -5.96 4.56
C LEU A 89 -11.13 -7.23 4.25
N LYS A 90 -11.19 -8.27 5.09
CA LYS A 90 -10.46 -9.53 4.87
C LYS A 90 -10.72 -10.17 3.50
N ARG A 91 -11.92 -10.01 2.95
CA ARG A 91 -12.28 -10.53 1.61
C ARG A 91 -11.57 -9.79 0.48
N GLU A 92 -11.23 -8.52 0.69
CA GLU A 92 -10.54 -7.66 -0.29
C GLU A 92 -9.01 -7.89 -0.30
N ALA A 93 -8.48 -8.67 0.64
CA ALA A 93 -7.09 -9.11 0.67
C ALA A 93 -6.79 -10.19 -0.39
N VAL A 94 -7.82 -10.80 -0.97
CA VAL A 94 -7.69 -11.86 -1.97
C VAL A 94 -7.88 -11.24 -3.35
N GLU A 95 -6.88 -11.38 -4.21
CA GLU A 95 -7.03 -11.08 -5.63
C GLU A 95 -7.93 -12.14 -6.25
N ARG A 96 -9.12 -11.74 -6.72
CA ARG A 96 -9.93 -12.59 -7.58
C ARG A 96 -9.29 -12.56 -8.96
N VAL A 97 -8.76 -13.70 -9.37
CA VAL A 97 -8.39 -13.97 -10.76
C VAL A 97 -9.66 -14.53 -11.40
N ASP A 98 -10.26 -13.75 -12.29
CA ASP A 98 -11.29 -14.25 -13.21
C ASP A 98 -10.64 -15.09 -14.34
#